data_AF-A0A1T3VSB1-F1
#
_entry.id   AF-A0A1T3VSB1-F1
#
_cell.length_a   1.000
_cell.length_b   1.000
_cell.length_c   1.000
_cell.angle_alpha   90.00
_cell.angle_beta   90.00
_cell.angle_gamma   90.00
#
_symmetry.space_group_name_H-M   'P 1'
#
loop_
_entity.id
_entity.type
_entity.pdbx_description
1 polymer ?
#
loop_
_entity_poly.entity_id
_entity_poly.type
_entity_poly.pdbx_seq_one_letter_code
_entity_poly.pdbx_strand_id
1 'polypeptide(L)'
;IPERPGNKRVDGYLNVLTNPHVGTLFVIPGRGDTLRINGSARILSDADYFDALVVKGKRPILALEVAIEEVFFHCSKAFLRSDTWQPQTWTPEVMPSTAELARSFQPDQSVAELQAYYSEENYRKMLY
;
A
#
# COMPACT_ATOMS: atom_id res chain seq x y z
N ILE A 1 3.19 11.43 -4.13
CA ILE A 1 2.70 10.03 -4.14
C ILE A 1 1.73 9.85 -5.31
N PRO A 2 2.11 9.16 -6.39
CA PRO A 2 1.24 8.98 -7.55
C PRO A 2 0.08 8.01 -7.25
N GLU A 3 -1.11 8.32 -7.75
CA GLU A 3 -2.17 7.32 -7.93
C GLU A 3 -1.67 6.28 -8.94
N ARG A 4 -1.78 5.01 -8.57
CA ARG A 4 -1.43 3.90 -9.45
C ARG A 4 -2.54 2.86 -9.41
N PRO A 5 -2.80 2.16 -10.54
CA PRO A 5 -3.68 1.01 -10.55
C PRO A 5 -3.35 0.05 -9.40
N GLY A 6 -4.31 -0.18 -8.51
CA GLY A 6 -4.18 -1.06 -7.35
C GLY A 6 -3.98 -0.35 -6.01
N ASN A 7 -3.44 0.89 -5.97
CA ASN A 7 -3.37 1.63 -4.71
C ASN A 7 -4.72 2.29 -4.34
N LYS A 8 -5.59 2.55 -5.35
CA LYS A 8 -6.98 2.99 -5.24
C LYS A 8 -7.21 4.00 -4.11
N ARG A 9 -6.44 5.07 -4.09
CA ARG A 9 -6.37 6.02 -2.95
C ARG A 9 -7.51 7.03 -2.88
N VAL A 10 -8.60 6.82 -3.62
CA VAL A 10 -9.75 7.76 -3.68
C VAL A 10 -10.28 8.11 -2.30
N ASP A 11 -10.47 7.13 -1.41
CA ASP A 11 -10.97 7.39 -0.06
C ASP A 11 -10.00 8.28 0.74
N GLY A 12 -8.69 8.06 0.55
CA GLY A 12 -7.65 8.91 1.13
C GLY A 12 -7.67 10.33 0.56
N TYR A 13 -7.98 10.49 -0.73
CA TYR A 13 -8.08 11.81 -1.37
C TYR A 13 -9.28 12.61 -0.88
N LEU A 14 -10.43 11.98 -0.68
CA LEU A 14 -11.61 12.64 -0.08
C LEU A 14 -11.31 13.18 1.33
N ASN A 15 -10.54 12.42 2.12
CA ASN A 15 -10.09 12.89 3.43
C ASN A 15 -9.19 14.13 3.30
N VAL A 16 -8.24 14.12 2.36
CA VAL A 16 -7.31 15.25 2.12
C VAL A 16 -8.03 16.53 1.70
N LEU A 17 -9.07 16.43 0.88
CA LEU A 17 -9.89 17.57 0.47
C LEU A 17 -10.62 18.23 1.65
N THR A 18 -10.92 17.47 2.70
CA THR A 18 -11.57 17.96 3.93
C THR A 18 -10.55 18.41 4.98
N ASN A 19 -9.46 17.67 5.11
CA ASN A 19 -8.38 17.91 6.05
C ASN A 19 -7.03 17.61 5.37
N PRO A 20 -6.23 18.64 5.07
CA PRO A 20 -5.01 18.45 4.29
C PRO A 20 -3.87 17.77 5.07
N HIS A 21 -4.00 17.56 6.38
CA HIS A 21 -2.94 16.97 7.18
C HIS A 21 -2.77 15.47 6.91
N VAL A 22 -1.55 15.06 6.55
CA VAL A 22 -1.18 13.69 6.22
C VAL A 22 0.05 13.22 6.98
N GLY A 23 0.09 11.92 7.26
CA GLY A 23 1.27 11.22 7.77
C GLY A 23 1.61 10.05 6.86
N THR A 24 2.89 9.91 6.52
CA THR A 24 3.42 8.76 5.77
C THR A 24 4.42 8.01 6.63
N LEU A 25 4.39 6.68 6.57
CA LEU A 25 5.32 5.80 7.25
C LEU A 25 6.05 4.95 6.22
N PHE A 26 7.37 5.02 6.24
CA PHE A 26 8.25 4.24 5.38
C PHE A 26 8.87 3.12 6.18
N VAL A 27 8.82 1.93 5.60
CA VAL A 27 9.29 0.69 6.21
C VAL A 27 10.16 -0.03 5.20
N ILE A 28 11.31 -0.54 5.62
CA ILE A 28 12.22 -1.32 4.78
C ILE A 28 12.28 -2.73 5.37
N PRO A 29 11.95 -3.78 4.60
CA PRO A 29 12.08 -5.16 5.06
C PRO A 29 13.48 -5.46 5.61
N GLY A 30 13.55 -6.10 6.78
CA GLY A 30 14.80 -6.37 7.50
C GLY A 30 15.31 -5.21 8.37
N ARG A 31 14.81 -3.99 8.18
CA ARG A 31 15.21 -2.82 8.97
C ARG A 31 14.18 -2.55 10.06
N GLY A 32 14.64 -2.48 11.31
CA GLY A 32 13.75 -2.37 12.47
C GLY A 32 13.19 -0.95 12.69
N ASP A 33 13.95 0.09 12.36
CA ASP A 33 13.52 1.49 12.46
C ASP A 33 12.71 1.92 11.23
N THR A 34 11.82 2.89 11.45
CA THR A 34 10.93 3.43 10.41
C THR A 34 11.09 4.94 10.29
N LEU A 35 10.87 5.48 9.09
CA LEU A 35 10.82 6.93 8.86
C LEU A 35 9.37 7.37 8.77
N ARG A 36 9.00 8.41 9.52
CA ARG A 36 7.69 9.06 9.45
C ARG A 36 7.87 10.47 8.90
N ILE A 37 7.05 10.84 7.93
CA ILE A 37 6.98 12.20 7.39
C ILE A 37 5.55 12.69 7.60
N ASN A 38 5.41 13.81 8.31
CA ASN A 38 4.14 14.51 8.50
C ASN A 38 4.14 15.82 7.70
N GLY A 39 2.96 16.24 7.29
CA GLY A 39 2.75 17.60 6.80
C GLY A 39 1.38 17.80 6.21
N SER A 40 1.26 18.77 5.32
CA SER A 40 0.05 19.06 4.57
C SER A 40 0.15 18.53 3.14
N ALA A 41 -0.99 18.17 2.55
CA ALA A 41 -1.03 17.62 1.21
C ALA A 41 -2.04 18.32 0.30
N ARG A 42 -1.73 18.30 -0.99
CA ARG A 42 -2.64 18.68 -2.07
C ARG A 42 -2.71 17.58 -3.12
N ILE A 43 -3.85 17.50 -3.80
CA ILE A 43 -4.08 16.56 -4.89
C ILE A 43 -3.90 17.32 -6.20
N LEU A 44 -3.05 16.80 -7.06
CA LEU A 44 -2.73 17.37 -8.36
C LEU A 44 -3.18 16.39 -9.45
N SER A 45 -3.72 16.90 -10.55
CA SER A 45 -3.94 16.13 -11.78
C SER A 45 -2.82 16.31 -12.80
N ASP A 46 -1.96 17.31 -12.59
CA ASP A 46 -0.82 17.60 -13.45
C ASP A 46 0.24 18.45 -12.72
N ALA A 47 1.51 18.30 -13.13
CA ALA A 47 2.65 19.13 -12.74
C ALA A 47 3.84 18.83 -13.68
N ASP A 48 4.85 19.71 -13.69
CA ASP A 48 6.07 19.59 -14.50
C ASP A 48 6.85 18.28 -14.28
N TYR A 49 6.68 17.64 -13.12
CA TYR A 49 7.30 16.37 -12.78
C TYR A 49 6.43 15.12 -13.04
N PHE A 50 5.19 15.24 -13.54
CA PHE A 50 4.31 14.05 -13.71
C PHE A 50 4.86 13.02 -14.69
N ASP A 51 5.59 13.45 -15.72
CA ASP A 51 6.18 12.53 -16.70
C ASP A 51 7.30 11.69 -16.09
N ALA A 52 7.97 12.20 -15.06
CA ALA A 52 8.94 11.44 -14.26
C ALA A 52 8.27 10.37 -13.37
N LEU A 53 6.95 10.43 -13.17
CA LEU A 53 6.19 9.46 -12.38
C LEU A 53 5.68 8.25 -13.20
N VAL A 54 5.90 8.26 -14.51
CA VAL A 54 5.51 7.18 -15.44
C VAL A 54 6.23 5.88 -15.10
N VAL A 55 5.47 4.79 -14.97
CA VAL A 55 6.03 3.44 -14.78
C VAL A 55 5.34 2.49 -15.76
N LYS A 56 6.13 1.68 -16.48
CA LYS A 56 5.67 0.80 -17.57
C LYS A 56 4.69 1.50 -18.53
N GLY A 57 5.01 2.73 -18.92
CA GLY A 57 4.20 3.55 -19.83
C GLY A 57 2.90 4.11 -19.24
N LYS A 58 2.63 3.92 -17.94
CA LYS A 58 1.43 4.41 -17.27
C LYS A 58 1.75 5.69 -16.48
N ARG A 59 1.26 6.82 -16.99
CA ARG A 59 1.27 8.11 -16.29
C ARG A 59 0.16 8.15 -15.23
N PRO A 60 0.42 8.66 -14.01
CA PRO A 60 -0.63 8.76 -12.99
C PRO A 60 -1.69 9.79 -13.40
N ILE A 61 -2.96 9.50 -13.06
CA ILE A 61 -4.08 10.43 -13.28
C ILE A 61 -4.16 11.52 -12.19
N LEU A 62 -3.63 11.21 -11.00
CA LEU A 62 -3.57 12.11 -9.85
C LEU A 62 -2.27 11.84 -9.08
N ALA A 63 -1.77 12.84 -8.37
CA ALA A 63 -0.70 12.69 -7.40
C ALA A 63 -1.03 13.46 -6.12
N LEU A 64 -0.76 12.84 -4.97
CA LEU A 64 -0.75 13.51 -3.68
C LEU A 64 0.64 14.14 -3.48
N GLU A 65 0.74 15.45 -3.53
CA GLU A 65 1.95 16.17 -3.16
C GLU A 65 1.91 16.47 -1.67
N VAL A 66 3.01 16.19 -0.95
CA VAL A 66 3.12 16.40 0.49
C VAL A 66 4.15 17.49 0.75
N ALA A 67 3.71 18.61 1.31
CA ALA A 67 4.57 19.63 1.87
C ALA A 67 5.02 19.14 3.26
N ILE A 68 6.33 18.89 3.41
CA ILE A 68 6.88 18.30 4.63
C ILE A 68 6.93 19.35 5.73
N GLU A 69 6.35 19.03 6.88
CA GLU A 69 6.41 19.84 8.11
C GLU A 69 7.35 19.21 9.14
N GLU A 70 7.31 17.87 9.27
CA GLU A 70 8.13 17.15 10.24
C GLU A 70 8.63 15.81 9.69
N VAL A 71 9.82 15.41 10.16
CA VAL A 71 10.43 14.13 9.82
C VAL A 71 10.95 13.47 11.11
N PHE A 72 10.49 12.24 11.38
CA PHE A 72 10.88 11.48 12.58
C PHE A 72 11.39 10.10 12.22
N PHE A 73 12.41 9.63 12.94
CA PHE A 73 12.74 8.22 13.02
C PHE A 73 12.03 7.63 14.23
N HIS A 74 11.41 6.46 14.06
CA HIS A 74 10.82 5.70 15.18
C HIS A 74 11.66 4.46 15.48
N CYS A 75 11.78 4.16 16.79
CA CYS A 75 12.59 3.04 17.27
C CYS A 75 12.02 1.67 16.86
N SER A 76 12.90 0.67 16.81
CA SER A 76 12.59 -0.68 16.34
C SER A 76 11.80 -1.57 17.29
N LYS A 77 11.39 -1.06 18.47
CA LYS A 77 10.77 -1.87 19.53
C LYS A 77 9.52 -2.63 19.06
N ALA A 78 8.70 -2.03 18.19
CA ALA A 78 7.51 -2.71 17.67
C ALA A 78 7.91 -3.91 16.80
N PHE A 79 8.82 -3.69 15.84
CA PHE A 79 9.29 -4.71 14.91
C PHE A 79 10.02 -5.86 15.59
N LEU A 80 10.80 -5.56 16.64
CA LEU A 80 11.48 -6.57 17.46
C LEU A 80 10.50 -7.41 18.28
N ARG A 81 9.39 -6.83 18.76
CA ARG A 81 8.40 -7.56 19.57
C ARG A 81 7.51 -8.48 18.75
N SER A 82 7.21 -8.09 17.51
CA SER A 82 6.36 -8.86 16.60
C SER A 82 7.15 -9.77 15.67
N ASP A 83 8.48 -9.79 15.76
CA ASP A 83 9.35 -10.52 14.85
C ASP A 83 9.01 -10.24 13.37
N THR A 84 8.69 -8.98 13.05
CA THR A 84 8.14 -8.57 11.74
C THR A 84 9.06 -8.90 10.57
N TRP A 85 10.35 -9.08 10.80
CA TRP A 85 11.30 -9.43 9.73
C TRP A 85 11.92 -10.80 9.90
N GLN A 86 11.23 -11.69 10.62
CA GLN A 86 11.61 -13.08 10.82
C GLN A 86 10.50 -13.99 10.28
N PRO A 87 10.39 -14.18 8.95
CA PRO A 87 9.31 -14.95 8.35
C PRO A 87 9.18 -16.39 8.89
N GLN A 88 10.28 -16.96 9.38
CA GLN A 88 10.30 -18.28 10.01
C GLN A 88 9.53 -18.38 11.33
N THR A 89 9.24 -17.25 11.99
CA THR A 89 8.44 -17.22 13.23
C THR A 89 6.95 -17.06 12.94
N TRP A 90 6.58 -16.81 11.68
CA TRP A 90 5.20 -16.55 11.30
C TRP A 90 4.42 -17.84 11.07
N THR A 91 3.13 -17.80 11.35
CA THR A 91 2.21 -18.93 11.12
C THR A 91 0.96 -18.43 10.40
N PRO A 92 1.07 -17.99 9.13
CA PRO A 92 -0.07 -17.40 8.41
C PRO A 92 -1.24 -18.37 8.21
N GLU A 93 -0.99 -19.69 8.25
CA GLU A 93 -1.98 -20.75 8.04
C GLU A 93 -3.00 -20.86 9.19
N VAL A 94 -2.82 -20.13 10.30
CA VAL A 94 -3.83 -20.03 11.36
C VAL A 94 -5.08 -19.27 10.93
N MET A 95 -4.98 -18.48 9.85
CA MET A 95 -6.10 -17.75 9.27
C MET A 95 -6.55 -18.41 7.97
N PRO A 96 -7.85 -18.31 7.61
CA PRO A 96 -8.32 -18.76 6.30
C PRO A 96 -7.59 -18.04 5.17
N SER A 97 -7.38 -18.74 4.07
CA SER A 97 -6.81 -18.19 2.84
C SER A 97 -7.68 -17.07 2.26
N THR A 98 -7.08 -16.21 1.43
CA THR A 98 -7.82 -15.16 0.71
C THR A 98 -9.00 -15.73 -0.09
N ALA A 99 -8.86 -16.93 -0.68
CA ALA A 99 -9.92 -17.59 -1.43
C ALA A 99 -11.09 -18.03 -0.54
N GLU A 100 -10.80 -18.58 0.64
CA GLU A 100 -11.83 -18.97 1.62
C GLU A 100 -12.57 -17.76 2.17
N LEU A 101 -11.86 -16.67 2.48
CA LEU A 101 -12.47 -15.40 2.88
C LEU A 101 -13.31 -14.81 1.74
N ALA A 102 -12.79 -14.81 0.51
CA ALA A 102 -13.47 -14.23 -0.65
C ALA A 102 -14.80 -14.91 -0.96
N ARG A 103 -14.91 -16.23 -0.75
CA ARG A 103 -16.16 -16.98 -0.93
C ARG A 103 -17.32 -16.44 -0.09
N SER A 104 -17.04 -15.82 1.06
CA SER A 104 -18.09 -15.21 1.90
C SER A 104 -18.83 -14.04 1.24
N PHE A 105 -18.19 -13.37 0.27
CA PHE A 105 -18.77 -12.25 -0.49
C PHE A 105 -18.76 -12.46 -2.02
N GLN A 106 -18.29 -13.62 -2.49
CA GLN A 106 -18.36 -14.08 -3.89
C GLN A 106 -18.91 -15.52 -3.93
N PRO A 107 -20.19 -15.73 -3.58
CA PRO A 107 -20.75 -17.07 -3.37
C PRO A 107 -20.85 -17.90 -4.66
N ASP A 108 -20.90 -17.25 -5.82
CA ASP A 108 -21.04 -17.91 -7.13
C ASP A 108 -19.74 -18.55 -7.63
N GLN A 109 -18.59 -18.22 -7.03
CA GLN A 109 -17.29 -18.79 -7.40
C GLN A 109 -16.90 -19.90 -6.42
N SER A 110 -16.32 -20.98 -6.96
CA SER A 110 -15.75 -22.04 -6.14
C SER A 110 -14.45 -21.58 -5.47
N VAL A 111 -14.09 -22.21 -4.34
CA VAL A 111 -12.81 -21.94 -3.67
C VAL A 111 -11.63 -22.21 -4.61
N ALA A 112 -11.71 -23.24 -5.46
CA ALA A 112 -10.65 -23.59 -6.39
C ALA A 112 -10.42 -22.49 -7.46
N GLU A 113 -11.50 -21.92 -8.00
CA GLU A 113 -11.42 -20.79 -8.94
C GLU A 113 -10.82 -19.55 -8.26
N LEU A 114 -11.26 -19.25 -7.04
CA LEU A 114 -10.71 -18.14 -6.26
C LEU A 114 -9.23 -18.38 -5.91
N GLN A 115 -8.83 -19.60 -5.55
CA GLN A 115 -7.44 -19.95 -5.28
C GLN A 115 -6.55 -19.73 -6.51
N ALA A 116 -7.02 -20.14 -7.69
CA ALA A 116 -6.30 -19.92 -8.94
C ALA A 116 -6.19 -18.41 -9.24
N TYR A 117 -7.28 -17.65 -9.05
CA TYR A 117 -7.30 -16.20 -9.23
C TYR A 117 -6.30 -15.50 -8.30
N TYR A 118 -6.30 -15.83 -7.00
CA TYR A 118 -5.43 -15.24 -5.97
C TYR A 118 -4.01 -15.82 -5.93
N SER A 119 -3.65 -16.75 -6.83
CA SER A 119 -2.31 -17.33 -6.87
C SER A 119 -1.23 -16.27 -7.13
N GLU A 120 -0.06 -16.48 -6.53
CA GLU A 120 1.09 -15.57 -6.70
C GLU A 120 1.45 -15.41 -8.19
N GLU A 121 1.40 -16.50 -8.96
CA GLU A 121 1.69 -16.49 -10.39
C GLU A 121 0.77 -15.51 -11.15
N ASN A 122 -0.53 -15.54 -10.87
CA ASN A 122 -1.48 -14.65 -11.51
C ASN A 122 -1.37 -13.21 -10.98
N TYR A 123 -1.19 -13.03 -9.67
CA TYR A 123 -1.05 -11.71 -9.08
C TYR A 123 0.21 -10.97 -9.55
N ARG A 124 1.33 -11.68 -9.73
CA ARG A 124 2.56 -11.10 -10.28
C ARG A 124 2.37 -10.54 -11.69
N LYS A 125 1.54 -11.16 -12.53
CA LYS A 125 1.20 -10.66 -13.87
C LYS A 125 0.43 -9.33 -13.84
N MET A 126 -0.25 -9.03 -12.73
CA MET A 126 -0.99 -7.77 -12.53
C MET A 126 -0.11 -6.64 -11.97
N LEU A 127 1.13 -6.92 -11.56
CA LEU A 127 2.05 -5.89 -11.04
C LEU A 127 2.48 -4.93 -12.15
N TYR A 128 2.35 -3.63 -11.86
CA TYR A 128 2.76 -2.53 -12.75
C TYR A 128 4.26 -2.35 -12.83
#